data_AF-A0A925XSL4-F1
#
_entry.id   AF-A0A925XSL4-F1
#
_cell.length_a   1.000
_cell.length_b   1.000
_cell.length_c   1.000
_cell.angle_alpha   90.00
_cell.angle_beta   90.00
_cell.angle_gamma   90.00
#
_symmetry.space_group_name_H-M   'P 1'
#
loop_
_entity.id
_entity.type
_entity.pdbx_description
1 polymer ?
#
loop_
_entity_poly.entity_id
_entity_poly.type
_entity_poly.pdbx_seq_one_letter_code
_entity_poly.pdbx_strand_id
1 'polypeptide(L)'
;GIAQVLGIENVTVICTDDYHRYDRKQRAELGITALHPDCNYLDIIQQHLAMLRTGQPILKPIYNHKTGTFDPPEYVKPTKFVIVEGLLGYSTRGARDCYDVKVYLAPPESLRTRWKVKRDTLKRGYTEEQVLAEMQKRESDSEQFIRPQRLWADLVVSFYPPEAEAAETNSHLNVRLVLRPTIPHPDFTEIVSQSSAHALSFKPAIRLELDRDMGKPVDVLEIDGHATGERVQELEQVLCSGDASLTNICNREINPTLGIVAGTTGEMLQSNPLAITQLLITYHMLKATHTSP
;
A
#
# COMPACT_ATOMS: atom_id res chain seq x y z
N GLY A 1 -9.97 -1.37 -1.05
CA GLY A 1 -9.01 -1.81 -2.07
C GLY A 1 -8.80 -3.30 -1.95
N ILE A 2 -7.60 -3.74 -1.57
CA ILE A 2 -7.21 -5.17 -1.57
C ILE A 2 -8.20 -6.07 -0.82
N ALA A 3 -8.63 -5.69 0.39
CA ALA A 3 -9.58 -6.48 1.16
C ALA A 3 -10.95 -6.66 0.46
N GLN A 4 -11.39 -5.69 -0.35
CA GLN A 4 -12.62 -5.82 -1.13
C GLN A 4 -12.44 -6.80 -2.29
N VAL A 5 -11.29 -6.72 -2.96
CA VAL A 5 -10.93 -7.60 -4.08
C VAL A 5 -10.82 -9.07 -3.63
N LEU A 6 -10.33 -9.32 -2.42
CA LEU A 6 -10.21 -10.65 -1.82
C LEU A 6 -11.51 -11.16 -1.15
N GLY A 7 -12.56 -10.34 -1.10
CA GLY A 7 -13.74 -10.58 -0.25
C GLY A 7 -13.45 -10.24 1.22
N ILE A 8 -14.19 -9.28 1.78
CA ILE A 8 -13.89 -8.72 3.11
C ILE A 8 -13.99 -9.78 4.22
N GLU A 9 -14.83 -10.78 4.04
CA GLU A 9 -15.00 -11.93 4.92
C GLU A 9 -13.77 -12.84 4.97
N ASN A 10 -12.93 -12.80 3.93
CA ASN A 10 -11.70 -13.60 3.85
C ASN A 10 -10.49 -12.85 4.40
N VAL A 11 -10.64 -11.60 4.86
CA VAL A 11 -9.52 -10.71 5.22
C VAL A 11 -9.66 -10.15 6.63
N THR A 12 -8.66 -10.41 7.48
CA THR A 12 -8.46 -9.71 8.75
C THR A 12 -7.53 -8.54 8.52
N VAL A 13 -7.95 -7.33 8.89
CA VAL A 13 -7.11 -6.13 8.82
C VAL A 13 -6.62 -5.75 10.21
N ILE A 14 -5.31 -5.57 10.34
CA ILE A 14 -4.66 -5.15 11.58
C ILE A 14 -3.99 -3.79 11.34
N CYS A 15 -4.39 -2.77 12.09
CA CYS A 15 -3.71 -1.48 12.07
C CYS A 15 -2.63 -1.44 13.14
N THR A 16 -1.38 -1.10 12.79
CA THR A 16 -0.31 -0.99 13.78
C THR A 16 -0.46 0.21 14.71
N ASP A 17 -1.27 1.21 14.33
CA ASP A 17 -1.55 2.38 15.18
C ASP A 17 -2.32 1.98 16.47
N ASP A 18 -3.01 0.83 16.46
CA ASP A 18 -3.66 0.27 17.65
C ASP A 18 -2.68 -0.03 18.79
N TYR A 19 -1.39 -0.17 18.47
CA TYR A 19 -0.32 -0.56 19.40
C TYR A 19 0.50 0.64 19.89
N HIS A 20 -0.04 1.85 19.78
CA HIS A 20 0.56 3.01 20.44
C HIS A 20 0.68 2.78 21.95
N ARG A 21 1.82 3.17 22.50
CA ARG A 21 2.08 3.14 23.96
C ARG A 21 1.41 4.29 24.69
N TYR A 22 1.28 5.42 24.00
CA TYR A 22 0.79 6.67 24.57
C TYR A 22 -0.37 7.22 23.74
N ASP A 23 -1.38 7.74 24.42
CA ASP A 23 -2.48 8.45 23.79
C ASP A 23 -2.03 9.81 23.20
N ARG A 24 -2.91 10.52 22.50
CA ARG A 24 -2.56 11.79 21.84
C ARG A 24 -2.08 12.86 22.83
N LYS A 25 -2.65 12.91 24.04
CA LYS A 25 -2.31 13.90 25.06
C LYS A 25 -0.95 13.59 25.68
N GLN A 26 -0.74 12.34 26.08
CA GLN A 26 0.52 11.85 26.63
C GLN A 26 1.70 12.06 25.67
N ARG A 27 1.51 11.78 24.37
CA ARG A 27 2.54 12.06 23.35
C ARG A 27 2.91 13.53 23.28
N ALA A 28 1.94 14.43 23.39
CA ALA A 28 2.19 15.86 23.38
C ALA A 28 2.98 16.31 24.62
N GLU A 29 2.63 15.80 25.80
CA GLU A 29 3.32 16.07 27.07
C GLU A 29 4.77 15.57 27.08
N LEU A 30 5.01 14.39 26.49
CA LEU A 30 6.35 13.78 26.37
C LEU A 30 7.19 14.34 25.22
N GLY A 31 6.57 15.08 24.31
CA GLY A 31 7.25 15.57 23.10
C GLY A 31 7.62 14.47 22.08
N ILE A 32 7.10 13.25 22.23
CA ILE A 32 7.37 12.11 21.34
C ILE A 32 6.34 12.00 20.22
N THR A 33 6.77 11.67 19.00
CA THR A 33 5.83 11.46 17.89
C THR A 33 5.37 10.01 17.80
N ALA A 34 4.23 9.77 17.15
CA ALA A 34 3.73 8.42 16.88
C ALA A 34 4.66 7.60 15.96
N LEU A 35 5.60 8.24 15.26
CA LEU A 35 6.56 7.58 14.39
C LEU A 35 7.74 6.98 15.16
N HIS A 36 8.00 7.47 16.38
CA HIS A 36 9.11 7.01 17.20
C HIS A 36 8.85 5.57 17.71
N PRO A 37 9.81 4.64 17.60
CA PRO A 37 9.68 3.27 18.09
C PRO A 37 9.21 3.18 19.55
N ASP A 38 9.77 3.99 20.45
CA ASP A 38 9.39 4.00 21.87
C ASP A 38 7.94 4.45 22.16
N CYS A 39 7.27 5.03 21.16
CA CYS A 39 5.85 5.36 21.23
C CYS A 39 4.94 4.17 20.87
N ASN A 40 5.51 3.00 20.59
CA ASN A 40 4.79 1.84 20.08
C ASN A 40 5.24 0.55 20.79
N TYR A 41 4.32 -0.36 21.05
CA TYR A 41 4.61 -1.69 21.57
C TYR A 41 5.06 -2.64 20.45
N LEU A 42 6.27 -2.43 19.93
CA LEU A 42 6.81 -3.21 18.79
C LEU A 42 6.99 -4.70 19.10
N ASP A 43 7.28 -5.03 20.36
CA ASP A 43 7.32 -6.39 20.88
C ASP A 43 5.95 -7.07 20.83
N ILE A 44 4.89 -6.37 21.25
CA ILE A 44 3.51 -6.88 21.19
C ILE A 44 3.06 -7.01 19.73
N ILE A 45 3.38 -6.04 18.86
CA ILE A 45 3.12 -6.15 17.42
C ILE A 45 3.75 -7.44 16.89
N GLN A 46 5.04 -7.65 17.13
CA GLN A 46 5.74 -8.85 16.67
C GLN A 46 5.11 -10.13 17.19
N GLN A 47 4.76 -10.18 18.48
CA GLN A 47 4.09 -11.35 19.07
C GLN A 47 2.75 -11.63 18.38
N HIS A 48 1.92 -10.62 18.21
CA HIS A 48 0.62 -10.76 17.58
C HIS A 48 0.73 -11.18 16.11
N LEU A 49 1.72 -10.66 15.37
CA LEU A 49 1.99 -11.10 13.99
C LEU A 49 2.36 -12.59 13.92
N ALA A 50 3.21 -13.07 14.84
CA ALA A 50 3.57 -14.49 14.90
C ALA A 50 2.36 -15.39 15.25
N MET A 51 1.51 -14.95 16.17
CA MET A 51 0.27 -15.64 16.53
C MET A 51 -0.69 -15.70 15.34
N LEU A 52 -0.95 -14.56 14.69
CA LEU A 52 -1.85 -14.49 13.53
C LEU A 52 -1.33 -15.35 12.36
N ARG A 53 -0.03 -15.33 12.08
CA ARG A 53 0.61 -16.18 11.05
C ARG A 53 0.37 -17.67 11.30
N THR A 54 0.31 -18.09 12.57
CA THR A 54 0.08 -19.49 12.95
C THR A 54 -1.40 -19.82 13.18
N GLY A 55 -2.32 -18.93 12.77
CA GLY A 55 -3.76 -19.13 12.89
C GLY A 55 -4.31 -18.91 14.31
N GLN A 56 -3.49 -18.41 15.24
CA GLN A 56 -3.89 -18.18 16.62
C GLN A 56 -4.62 -16.83 16.77
N PRO A 57 -5.68 -16.77 17.58
CA PRO A 57 -6.40 -15.54 17.86
C PRO A 57 -5.59 -14.63 18.80
N ILE A 58 -5.86 -13.32 18.75
CA ILE A 58 -5.24 -12.31 19.60
C ILE A 58 -6.31 -11.47 20.31
N LEU A 59 -5.93 -10.85 21.42
CA LEU A 59 -6.69 -9.75 22.03
C LEU A 59 -6.04 -8.44 21.59
N LYS A 60 -6.53 -7.84 20.50
CA LYS A 60 -5.93 -6.69 19.85
C LYS A 60 -6.35 -5.40 20.58
N PRO A 61 -5.42 -4.50 20.94
CA PRO A 61 -5.78 -3.16 21.41
C PRO A 61 -6.54 -2.37 20.34
N ILE A 62 -7.18 -1.27 20.74
CA ILE A 62 -7.87 -0.36 19.83
C ILE A 62 -7.45 1.07 20.14
N TYR A 63 -6.89 1.76 19.13
CA TYR A 63 -6.61 3.18 19.21
C TYR A 63 -7.67 3.99 18.45
N ASN A 64 -8.45 4.78 19.19
CA ASN A 64 -9.53 5.57 18.62
C ASN A 64 -9.00 6.86 18.02
N HIS A 65 -8.95 6.96 16.69
CA HIS A 65 -8.45 8.16 16.01
C HIS A 65 -9.32 9.42 16.20
N LYS A 66 -10.61 9.27 16.56
CA LYS A 66 -11.50 10.41 16.80
C LYS A 66 -11.16 11.08 18.12
N THR A 67 -11.14 10.32 19.21
CA THR A 67 -10.83 10.83 20.55
C THR A 67 -9.32 10.97 20.79
N GLY A 68 -8.51 10.18 20.09
CA GLY A 68 -7.06 10.09 20.32
C GLY A 68 -6.70 9.28 21.56
N THR A 69 -7.59 8.39 22.02
CA THR A 69 -7.46 7.57 23.25
C THR A 69 -7.59 6.08 22.94
N PHE A 70 -7.43 5.22 23.94
CA PHE A 70 -7.58 3.77 23.80
C PHE A 70 -9.00 3.32 24.17
N ASP A 71 -9.55 2.42 23.36
CA ASP A 71 -10.82 1.73 23.63
C ASP A 71 -10.53 0.30 24.15
N PRO A 72 -11.53 -0.41 24.72
CA PRO A 72 -11.35 -1.80 25.13
C PRO A 72 -10.86 -2.68 23.98
N PRO A 73 -9.98 -3.67 24.25
CA PRO A 73 -9.43 -4.49 23.20
C PRO A 73 -10.49 -5.42 22.59
N GLU A 74 -10.28 -5.81 21.34
CA GLU A 74 -11.13 -6.73 20.60
C GLU A 74 -10.47 -8.10 20.40
N TYR A 75 -11.27 -9.15 20.51
CA TYR A 75 -10.83 -10.51 20.19
C TYR A 75 -10.86 -10.72 18.68
N VAL A 76 -9.70 -10.98 18.09
CA VAL A 76 -9.52 -11.13 16.64
C VAL A 76 -9.04 -12.54 16.33
N LYS A 77 -9.79 -13.26 15.49
CA LYS A 77 -9.36 -14.53 14.90
C LYS A 77 -8.87 -14.26 13.47
N PRO A 78 -7.68 -14.72 13.07
CA PRO A 78 -7.20 -14.55 11.69
C PRO A 78 -8.10 -15.30 10.71
N THR A 79 -8.42 -14.67 9.58
CA THR A 79 -9.04 -15.30 8.42
C THR A 79 -7.96 -15.78 7.44
N LYS A 80 -8.36 -16.19 6.23
CA LYS A 80 -7.45 -16.70 5.20
C LYS A 80 -6.32 -15.72 4.87
N PHE A 81 -6.61 -14.43 4.84
CA PHE A 81 -5.62 -13.38 4.60
C PHE A 81 -5.56 -12.42 5.78
N VAL A 82 -4.36 -12.09 6.22
CA VAL A 82 -4.13 -11.05 7.22
C VAL A 82 -3.39 -9.89 6.55
N ILE A 83 -4.02 -8.72 6.49
CA ILE A 83 -3.40 -7.48 6.01
C ILE A 83 -3.02 -6.65 7.22
N VAL A 84 -1.74 -6.32 7.32
CA VAL A 84 -1.23 -5.44 8.37
C VAL A 84 -0.84 -4.12 7.74
N GLU A 85 -1.44 -3.03 8.22
CA GLU A 85 -1.17 -1.68 7.73
C GLU A 85 -0.72 -0.75 8.85
N GLY A 86 0.13 0.22 8.50
CA GLY A 86 0.54 1.30 9.40
C GLY A 86 2.04 1.63 9.33
N LEU A 87 2.50 2.40 10.30
CA LEU A 87 3.77 3.13 10.22
C LEU A 87 5.01 2.28 10.45
N LEU A 88 4.93 1.26 11.31
CA LEU A 88 6.11 0.58 11.87
C LEU A 88 6.11 -0.94 11.63
N GLY A 89 5.36 -1.42 10.64
CA GLY A 89 5.18 -2.85 10.35
C GLY A 89 6.48 -3.62 10.08
N TYR A 90 7.55 -2.97 9.58
CA TYR A 90 8.82 -3.61 9.24
C TYR A 90 9.96 -3.26 10.19
N SER A 91 9.67 -2.68 11.35
CA SER A 91 10.68 -2.15 12.27
C SER A 91 11.59 -3.21 12.86
N THR A 92 11.03 -4.35 13.27
CA THR A 92 11.80 -5.47 13.84
C THR A 92 11.99 -6.58 12.82
N ARG A 93 13.09 -7.34 12.96
CA ARG A 93 13.30 -8.53 12.12
C ARG A 93 12.20 -9.57 12.32
N GLY A 94 11.79 -9.82 13.57
CA GLY A 94 10.75 -10.81 13.85
C GLY A 94 9.40 -10.44 13.22
N ALA A 95 9.03 -9.17 13.17
CA ALA A 95 7.84 -8.73 12.44
C ALA A 95 7.99 -8.97 10.93
N ARG A 96 9.16 -8.64 10.36
CA ARG A 96 9.45 -8.85 8.92
C ARG A 96 9.34 -10.32 8.51
N ASP A 97 9.82 -11.21 9.37
CA ASP A 97 9.81 -12.66 9.14
C ASP A 97 8.38 -13.25 9.23
N CYS A 98 7.38 -12.47 9.66
CA CYS A 98 5.98 -12.90 9.70
C CYS A 98 5.19 -12.62 8.41
N TYR A 99 5.75 -11.87 7.45
CA TYR A 99 5.05 -11.51 6.22
C TYR A 99 5.46 -12.39 5.04
N ASP A 100 4.49 -12.85 4.27
CA ASP A 100 4.72 -13.52 2.99
C ASP A 100 4.91 -12.52 1.83
N VAL A 101 4.28 -11.34 1.94
CA VAL A 101 4.38 -10.23 0.97
C VAL A 101 4.48 -8.91 1.71
N LYS A 102 5.49 -8.09 1.37
CA LYS A 102 5.74 -6.77 1.97
C LYS A 102 5.60 -5.67 0.94
N VAL A 103 4.71 -4.71 1.18
CA VAL A 103 4.40 -3.60 0.27
C VAL A 103 4.69 -2.27 0.97
N TYR A 104 5.45 -1.39 0.31
CA TYR A 104 5.73 -0.04 0.81
C TYR A 104 5.15 1.01 -0.14
N LEU A 105 4.33 1.91 0.39
CA LEU A 105 3.73 3.01 -0.37
C LEU A 105 4.62 4.27 -0.28
N ALA A 106 5.19 4.68 -1.41
CA ALA A 106 6.16 5.78 -1.52
C ALA A 106 5.79 6.85 -2.56
N PRO A 107 4.60 7.48 -2.50
CA PRO A 107 4.29 8.62 -3.34
C PRO A 107 5.26 9.79 -3.05
N PRO A 108 5.47 10.72 -4.00
CA PRO A 108 6.21 11.95 -3.75
C PRO A 108 5.66 12.71 -2.55
N GLU A 109 6.55 13.34 -1.77
CA GLU A 109 6.16 14.05 -0.53
C GLU A 109 5.12 15.15 -0.78
N SER A 110 5.21 15.83 -1.92
CA SER A 110 4.23 16.84 -2.34
C SER A 110 2.82 16.25 -2.52
N LEU A 111 2.71 15.06 -3.14
CA LEU A 111 1.44 14.36 -3.28
C LEU A 111 0.92 13.84 -1.93
N ARG A 112 1.81 13.26 -1.12
CA ARG A 112 1.49 12.78 0.25
C ARG A 112 0.95 13.92 1.13
N THR A 113 1.58 15.09 1.06
CA THR A 113 1.17 16.30 1.77
C THR A 113 -0.22 16.74 1.35
N ARG A 114 -0.48 16.85 0.04
CA ARG A 114 -1.82 17.21 -0.49
C ARG A 114 -2.90 16.26 -0.01
N TRP A 115 -2.68 14.94 -0.09
CA TRP A 115 -3.62 13.94 0.40
C TRP A 115 -3.88 14.05 1.90
N LYS A 116 -2.82 14.29 2.68
CA LYS A 116 -2.92 14.41 4.14
C LYS A 116 -3.68 15.68 4.55
N VAL A 117 -3.37 16.83 3.95
CA VAL A 117 -4.09 18.09 4.18
C VAL A 117 -5.56 17.91 3.84
N LYS A 118 -5.89 17.49 2.61
CA LYS A 118 -7.28 17.25 2.18
C LYS A 118 -8.04 16.31 3.12
N ARG A 119 -7.42 15.21 3.55
CA ARG A 119 -8.05 14.25 4.45
C ARG A 119 -8.29 14.82 5.85
N ASP A 120 -7.27 15.45 6.44
CA ASP A 120 -7.31 15.88 7.84
C ASP A 120 -8.15 17.17 8.00
N THR A 121 -8.22 18.04 6.98
CA THR A 121 -9.14 19.20 6.97
C THR A 121 -10.59 18.77 6.80
N LEU A 122 -10.90 17.91 5.81
CA LEU A 122 -12.28 17.47 5.53
C LEU A 122 -12.85 16.51 6.57
N LYS A 123 -12.06 15.54 7.06
CA LYS A 123 -12.57 14.44 7.91
C LYS A 123 -12.34 14.65 9.40
N ARG A 124 -11.39 15.52 9.78
CA ARG A 124 -10.94 15.65 11.18
C ARG A 124 -10.99 17.10 11.71
N GLY A 125 -11.36 18.08 10.88
CA GLY A 125 -11.57 19.47 11.29
C GLY A 125 -10.29 20.23 11.65
N TYR A 126 -9.12 19.75 11.23
CA TYR A 126 -7.86 20.48 11.40
C TYR A 126 -7.73 21.61 10.38
N THR A 127 -6.98 22.66 10.71
CA THR A 127 -6.55 23.66 9.71
C THR A 127 -5.35 23.15 8.92
N GLU A 128 -5.12 23.70 7.72
CA GLU A 128 -3.97 23.34 6.90
C GLU A 128 -2.65 23.59 7.64
N GLU A 129 -2.53 24.73 8.33
CA GLU A 129 -1.33 25.10 9.08
C GLU A 129 -1.03 24.10 10.20
N GLN A 130 -2.05 23.61 10.91
CA GLN A 130 -1.89 22.58 11.94
C GLN A 130 -1.37 21.27 11.34
N VAL A 131 -1.89 20.88 10.16
CA VAL A 131 -1.44 19.66 9.48
C VAL A 131 0.02 19.80 9.04
N LEU A 132 0.40 20.93 8.45
CA LEU A 132 1.76 21.18 7.98
C LEU A 132 2.76 21.24 9.14
N ALA A 133 2.41 21.93 10.23
CA ALA A 133 3.26 22.00 11.43
C ALA A 133 3.50 20.60 12.04
N GLU A 134 2.46 19.78 12.13
CA GLU A 134 2.58 18.40 12.63
C GLU A 134 3.40 17.51 11.68
N MET A 135 3.32 17.74 10.37
CA MET A 135 4.18 17.04 9.39
C MET A 135 5.65 17.42 9.57
N GLN A 136 5.94 18.72 9.69
CA GLN A 136 7.30 19.20 9.90
C GLN A 136 7.90 18.64 11.20
N LYS A 137 7.12 18.60 12.29
CA LYS A 137 7.55 18.00 13.56
C LYS A 137 7.93 16.52 13.44
N ARG A 138 7.27 15.79 12.53
CA ARG A 138 7.46 14.36 12.32
C ARG A 138 8.54 14.01 11.31
N GLU A 139 9.11 14.99 10.60
CA GLU A 139 10.00 14.74 9.47
C GLU A 139 11.27 13.99 9.88
N SER A 140 11.91 14.41 10.97
CA SER A 140 13.11 13.73 11.52
C SER A 140 12.83 12.26 11.85
N ASP A 141 11.72 11.99 12.56
CA ASP A 141 11.34 10.61 12.90
C ASP A 141 10.94 9.80 11.65
N SER A 142 10.33 10.45 10.65
CA SER A 142 9.99 9.82 9.38
C SER A 142 11.24 9.38 8.62
N GLU A 143 12.26 10.24 8.56
CA GLU A 143 13.56 9.92 7.95
C GLU A 143 14.29 8.80 8.71
N GLN A 144 14.24 8.83 10.03
CA GLN A 144 14.98 7.88 10.87
C GLN A 144 14.29 6.51 10.99
N PHE A 145 12.96 6.47 11.08
CA PHE A 145 12.24 5.24 11.47
C PHE A 145 11.26 4.74 10.39
N ILE A 146 10.72 5.61 9.54
CA ILE A 146 9.71 5.21 8.54
C ILE A 146 10.36 4.89 7.19
N ARG A 147 11.07 5.85 6.59
CA ARG A 147 11.67 5.70 5.25
C ARG A 147 12.64 4.51 5.13
N PRO A 148 13.46 4.16 6.13
CA PRO A 148 14.36 3.01 6.03
C PRO A 148 13.63 1.67 5.89
N GLN A 149 12.36 1.58 6.32
CA GLN A 149 11.56 0.37 6.18
C GLN A 149 11.31 0.00 4.71
N ARG A 150 11.42 0.95 3.77
CA ARG A 150 11.39 0.69 2.32
C ARG A 150 12.41 -0.38 1.93
N LEU A 151 13.55 -0.49 2.62
CA LEU A 151 14.58 -1.48 2.34
C LEU A 151 14.07 -2.93 2.41
N TRP A 152 13.00 -3.18 3.16
CA TRP A 152 12.48 -4.52 3.43
C TRP A 152 11.25 -4.87 2.59
N ALA A 153 10.73 -3.96 1.78
CA ALA A 153 9.60 -4.24 0.91
C ALA A 153 9.98 -5.21 -0.22
N ASP A 154 9.02 -6.03 -0.66
CA ASP A 154 9.10 -6.82 -1.88
C ASP A 154 8.56 -6.02 -3.08
N LEU A 155 7.55 -5.17 -2.82
CA LEU A 155 6.95 -4.25 -3.78
C LEU A 155 6.99 -2.81 -3.23
N VAL A 156 7.50 -1.87 -4.02
CA VAL A 156 7.34 -0.42 -3.70
C VAL A 156 6.38 0.22 -4.69
N VAL A 157 5.29 0.77 -4.17
CA VAL A 157 4.24 1.42 -4.96
C VAL A 157 4.40 2.92 -4.85
N SER A 158 4.57 3.61 -5.97
CA SER A 158 4.71 5.08 -6.00
C SER A 158 3.74 5.66 -7.02
N PHE A 159 2.62 6.20 -6.55
CA PHE A 159 1.72 6.99 -7.40
C PHE A 159 2.27 8.41 -7.56
N TYR A 160 2.18 8.98 -8.75
CA TYR A 160 2.66 10.33 -9.05
C TYR A 160 1.83 10.99 -10.15
N PRO A 161 1.71 12.33 -10.16
CA PRO A 161 0.97 13.03 -11.20
C PRO A 161 1.71 12.94 -12.56
N PRO A 162 0.97 12.88 -13.69
CA PRO A 162 1.59 12.97 -15.01
C PRO A 162 2.20 14.36 -15.24
N GLU A 163 3.29 14.43 -16.01
CA GLU A 163 4.08 15.66 -16.21
C GLU A 163 3.26 16.86 -16.74
N ALA A 164 2.19 16.59 -17.50
CA ALA A 164 1.33 17.60 -18.13
C ALA A 164 0.17 18.11 -17.25
N GLU A 165 -0.18 17.42 -16.16
CA GLU A 165 -1.30 17.79 -15.29
C GLU A 165 -0.81 18.03 -13.86
N ALA A 166 -0.42 19.28 -13.58
CA ALA A 166 -0.18 19.74 -12.21
C ALA A 166 -1.47 19.73 -11.34
N ALA A 167 -2.64 19.47 -11.93
CA ALA A 167 -3.94 19.77 -11.35
C ALA A 167 -4.81 18.55 -10.98
N GLU A 168 -4.97 18.38 -9.68
CA GLU A 168 -6.23 18.10 -8.97
C GLU A 168 -6.92 16.73 -9.05
N THR A 169 -6.81 15.91 -10.10
CA THR A 169 -7.61 14.67 -10.17
C THR A 169 -6.86 13.44 -9.65
N ASN A 170 -7.42 12.77 -8.63
CA ASN A 170 -6.86 11.53 -8.07
C ASN A 170 -6.93 10.33 -9.04
N SER A 171 -7.69 10.42 -10.13
CA SER A 171 -7.94 9.32 -11.07
C SER A 171 -6.82 9.08 -12.08
N HIS A 172 -6.08 10.13 -12.45
CA HIS A 172 -5.09 10.09 -13.54
C HIS A 172 -3.64 10.01 -13.05
N LEU A 173 -3.44 9.55 -11.81
CA LEU A 173 -2.08 9.32 -11.32
C LEU A 173 -1.45 8.14 -12.06
N ASN A 174 -0.22 8.37 -12.53
CA ASN A 174 0.67 7.30 -12.94
C ASN A 174 1.06 6.46 -11.71
N VAL A 175 1.49 5.23 -11.93
CA VAL A 175 2.11 4.41 -10.88
C VAL A 175 3.45 3.86 -11.36
N ARG A 176 4.45 3.93 -10.48
CA ARG A 176 5.73 3.25 -10.60
C ARG A 176 5.77 2.13 -9.57
N LEU A 177 5.84 0.89 -10.04
CA LEU A 177 5.88 -0.33 -9.23
C LEU A 177 7.29 -0.91 -9.29
N VAL A 178 8.02 -0.81 -8.18
CA VAL A 178 9.34 -1.45 -8.04
C VAL A 178 9.14 -2.89 -7.62
N LEU A 179 9.54 -3.82 -8.48
CA LEU A 179 9.46 -5.26 -8.30
C LEU A 179 10.84 -5.78 -7.88
N ARG A 180 10.98 -6.19 -6.62
CA ARG A 180 12.26 -6.70 -6.11
C ARG A 180 12.32 -8.22 -6.25
N PRO A 181 13.48 -8.79 -6.59
CA PRO A 181 13.65 -10.23 -6.75
C PRO A 181 13.63 -11.01 -5.42
N THR A 182 13.02 -10.46 -4.36
CA THR A 182 12.80 -11.12 -3.07
C THR A 182 11.59 -12.05 -3.10
N ILE A 183 10.67 -11.89 -4.07
CA ILE A 183 9.56 -12.80 -4.34
C ILE A 183 9.40 -13.02 -5.86
N PRO A 184 8.83 -14.15 -6.31
CA PRO A 184 8.63 -14.41 -7.73
C PRO A 184 7.48 -13.59 -8.32
N HIS A 185 7.81 -12.63 -9.19
CA HIS A 185 6.86 -11.79 -9.92
C HIS A 185 6.23 -12.52 -11.13
N PRO A 186 5.06 -12.06 -11.62
CA PRO A 186 4.53 -12.48 -12.92
C PRO A 186 5.53 -12.22 -14.04
N ASP A 187 5.49 -13.05 -15.08
CA ASP A 187 6.30 -12.83 -16.28
C ASP A 187 5.67 -11.76 -17.16
N PHE A 188 6.29 -10.59 -17.21
CA PHE A 188 5.84 -9.45 -18.02
C PHE A 188 6.59 -9.33 -19.37
N THR A 189 7.35 -10.36 -19.78
CA THR A 189 8.20 -10.30 -20.98
C THR A 189 7.40 -10.02 -22.26
N GLU A 190 6.20 -10.57 -22.39
CA GLU A 190 5.34 -10.32 -23.56
C GLU A 190 4.98 -8.83 -23.71
N ILE A 191 4.82 -8.12 -22.60
CA ILE A 191 4.50 -6.68 -22.54
C ILE A 191 5.70 -5.82 -22.99
N VAL A 192 6.92 -6.29 -22.70
CA VAL A 192 8.18 -5.65 -23.15
C VAL A 192 8.28 -5.67 -24.68
N SER A 193 7.98 -6.81 -25.29
CA SER A 193 8.21 -7.04 -26.73
C SER A 193 7.40 -6.11 -27.64
N GLN A 194 6.20 -5.71 -27.21
CA GLN A 194 5.30 -4.86 -27.97
C GLN A 194 5.62 -3.36 -27.81
N SER A 195 6.20 -2.96 -26.67
CA SER A 195 6.62 -1.59 -26.41
C SER A 195 7.74 -1.14 -27.36
N SER A 196 8.61 -2.08 -27.77
CA SER A 196 9.68 -1.86 -28.75
C SER A 196 9.22 -1.73 -30.21
N ALA A 197 8.05 -2.26 -30.58
CA ALA A 197 7.56 -2.25 -31.97
C ALA A 197 6.94 -0.90 -32.38
N HIS A 198 6.45 -0.11 -31.42
CA HIS A 198 5.82 1.20 -31.65
C HIS A 198 6.74 2.42 -31.37
N ALA A 199 8.05 2.18 -31.15
CA ALA A 199 9.00 3.15 -30.61
C ALA A 199 9.43 4.30 -31.56
N LEU A 200 8.74 4.54 -32.68
CA LEU A 200 9.12 5.59 -33.63
C LEU A 200 8.44 6.95 -33.42
N SER A 201 7.52 7.12 -32.45
CA SER A 201 7.04 8.49 -32.12
C SER A 201 6.32 8.73 -30.77
N PHE A 202 6.06 7.71 -29.93
CA PHE A 202 5.32 7.91 -28.66
C PHE A 202 5.90 7.08 -27.50
N LYS A 203 5.95 7.68 -26.31
CA LYS A 203 6.31 6.99 -25.05
C LYS A 203 5.19 5.95 -24.74
N PRO A 204 5.50 4.65 -24.57
CA PRO A 204 4.47 3.63 -24.35
C PRO A 204 3.79 3.81 -22.98
N ALA A 205 2.48 3.55 -22.92
CA ALA A 205 1.67 3.79 -21.70
C ALA A 205 1.94 2.80 -20.56
N ILE A 206 2.51 1.64 -20.87
CA ILE A 206 2.99 0.64 -19.92
C ILE A 206 4.45 0.38 -20.26
N ARG A 207 5.33 0.37 -19.25
CA ARG A 207 6.77 0.20 -19.41
C ARG A 207 7.29 -0.78 -18.38
N LEU A 208 8.17 -1.69 -18.79
CA LEU A 208 8.94 -2.52 -17.90
C LEU A 208 10.43 -2.28 -18.17
N GLU A 209 11.15 -1.78 -17.18
CA GLU A 209 12.54 -1.37 -17.31
C GLU A 209 13.38 -1.90 -16.15
N LEU A 210 14.68 -2.11 -16.40
CA LEU A 210 15.66 -2.39 -15.35
C LEU A 210 16.15 -1.08 -14.74
N ASP A 211 16.08 -0.96 -13.41
CA ASP A 211 16.51 0.23 -12.68
C ASP A 211 17.22 -0.17 -11.38
N ARG A 212 17.53 0.83 -10.53
CA ARG A 212 18.05 0.65 -9.19
C ARG A 212 17.14 1.30 -8.16
N ASP A 213 16.75 0.53 -7.15
CA ASP A 213 16.08 1.05 -5.95
C ASP A 213 16.99 0.86 -4.74
N MET A 214 17.32 1.96 -4.05
CA MET A 214 18.27 1.96 -2.94
C MET A 214 19.61 1.28 -3.30
N GLY A 215 20.08 1.47 -4.54
CA GLY A 215 21.32 0.91 -5.07
C GLY A 215 21.25 -0.53 -5.57
N LYS A 216 20.14 -1.25 -5.34
CA LYS A 216 19.95 -2.65 -5.76
C LYS A 216 19.23 -2.73 -7.12
N PRO A 217 19.64 -3.65 -8.01
CA PRO A 217 18.94 -3.85 -9.29
C PRO A 217 17.52 -4.36 -9.05
N VAL A 218 16.56 -3.82 -9.79
CA VAL A 218 15.12 -4.12 -9.69
C VAL A 218 14.47 -3.99 -11.06
N ASP A 219 13.35 -4.69 -11.23
CA ASP A 219 12.44 -4.41 -12.35
C ASP A 219 11.47 -3.30 -11.94
N VAL A 220 11.13 -2.44 -12.88
CA VAL A 220 10.20 -1.32 -12.66
C VAL A 220 9.10 -1.40 -13.69
N LEU A 221 7.87 -1.65 -13.22
CA LEU A 221 6.66 -1.58 -14.02
C LEU A 221 6.02 -0.20 -13.83
N GLU A 222 5.98 0.59 -14.89
CA GLU A 222 5.38 1.92 -14.90
C GLU A 222 4.12 1.92 -15.76
N ILE A 223 3.03 2.49 -15.22
CA ILE A 223 1.71 2.52 -15.88
C ILE A 223 1.20 3.95 -15.83
N ASP A 224 0.90 4.49 -17.01
CA ASP A 224 0.37 5.82 -17.20
C ASP A 224 -1.10 5.91 -16.74
N GLY A 225 -1.47 7.03 -16.10
CA GLY A 225 -2.83 7.36 -15.71
C GLY A 225 -3.81 7.49 -16.87
N HIS A 226 -3.29 7.73 -18.08
CA HIS A 226 -4.08 7.77 -19.32
C HIS A 226 -4.02 6.45 -20.12
N ALA A 227 -3.46 5.38 -19.56
CA ALA A 227 -3.44 4.08 -20.23
C ALA A 227 -4.86 3.62 -20.60
N THR A 228 -5.07 3.35 -21.90
CA THR A 228 -6.36 2.91 -22.46
C THR A 228 -6.70 1.49 -22.00
N GLY A 229 -7.99 1.15 -22.05
CA GLY A 229 -8.50 -0.14 -21.59
C GLY A 229 -7.85 -1.36 -22.27
N GLU A 230 -7.55 -1.28 -23.57
CA GLU A 230 -6.97 -2.40 -24.34
C GLU A 230 -5.59 -2.82 -23.84
N ARG A 231 -4.66 -1.87 -23.64
CA ARG A 231 -3.31 -2.16 -23.11
C ARG A 231 -3.36 -2.64 -21.66
N VAL A 232 -4.30 -2.10 -20.88
CA VAL A 232 -4.49 -2.51 -19.48
C VAL A 232 -5.05 -3.93 -19.42
N GLN A 233 -5.93 -4.32 -20.35
CA GLN A 233 -6.48 -5.68 -20.43
C GLN A 233 -5.41 -6.74 -20.69
N GLU A 234 -4.39 -6.45 -21.50
CA GLU A 234 -3.26 -7.38 -21.70
C GLU A 234 -2.49 -7.64 -20.39
N LEU A 235 -2.19 -6.58 -19.64
CA LEU A 235 -1.53 -6.69 -18.34
C LEU A 235 -2.42 -7.40 -17.31
N GLU A 236 -3.74 -7.16 -17.34
CA GLU A 236 -4.71 -7.94 -16.57
C GLU A 236 -4.63 -9.42 -16.97
N GLN A 237 -4.65 -9.77 -18.27
CA GLN A 237 -4.56 -11.16 -18.70
C GLN A 237 -3.30 -11.87 -18.20
N VAL A 238 -2.14 -11.20 -18.22
CA VAL A 238 -0.90 -11.74 -17.64
C VAL A 238 -1.04 -12.01 -16.15
N LEU A 239 -1.63 -11.07 -15.39
CA LEU A 239 -1.85 -11.24 -13.96
C LEU A 239 -2.87 -12.35 -13.63
N CYS A 240 -3.77 -12.67 -14.56
CA CYS A 240 -4.97 -13.46 -14.27
C CYS A 240 -5.01 -14.84 -14.94
N SER A 241 -4.04 -15.13 -15.80
CA SER A 241 -3.90 -16.41 -16.51
C SER A 241 -3.26 -17.54 -15.69
N GLY A 242 -2.71 -17.24 -14.51
CA GLY A 242 -1.93 -18.19 -13.70
C GLY A 242 -2.66 -18.93 -12.58
N ASP A 243 -3.88 -18.53 -12.19
CA ASP A 243 -4.66 -19.17 -11.10
C ASP A 243 -6.16 -18.98 -11.34
N ALA A 244 -6.96 -20.06 -11.22
CA ALA A 244 -8.42 -19.98 -11.34
C ALA A 244 -9.06 -19.04 -10.31
N SER A 245 -8.43 -18.89 -9.14
CA SER A 245 -8.84 -17.94 -8.09
C SER A 245 -8.66 -16.49 -8.54
N LEU A 246 -7.67 -16.22 -9.39
CA LEU A 246 -7.41 -14.89 -9.95
C LEU A 246 -8.36 -14.54 -11.09
N THR A 247 -8.82 -15.53 -11.87
CA THR A 247 -9.73 -15.29 -12.98
C THR A 247 -11.02 -14.59 -12.55
N ASN A 248 -11.59 -14.96 -11.40
CA ASN A 248 -12.78 -14.28 -10.84
C ASN A 248 -12.46 -12.88 -10.33
N ILE A 249 -11.29 -12.68 -9.72
CA ILE A 249 -10.81 -11.41 -9.17
C ILE A 249 -10.61 -10.36 -10.26
N CYS A 250 -10.09 -10.79 -11.40
CA CYS A 250 -9.77 -9.89 -12.50
C CYS A 250 -10.96 -9.55 -13.39
N ASN A 251 -12.06 -10.31 -13.28
CA ASN A 251 -13.28 -9.98 -13.99
C ASN A 251 -13.90 -8.71 -13.37
N ARG A 252 -13.84 -7.60 -14.11
CA ARG A 252 -14.39 -6.30 -13.68
C ARG A 252 -15.91 -6.29 -13.51
N GLU A 253 -16.65 -7.21 -14.13
CA GLU A 253 -18.09 -7.39 -13.89
C GLU A 253 -18.35 -8.01 -12.51
N ILE A 254 -17.46 -8.90 -12.07
CA ILE A 254 -17.52 -9.56 -10.75
C ILE A 254 -16.94 -8.63 -9.67
N ASN A 255 -15.90 -7.87 -10.01
CA ASN A 255 -15.20 -6.96 -9.11
C ASN A 255 -15.28 -5.50 -9.58
N PRO A 256 -16.47 -4.87 -9.52
CA PRO A 256 -16.67 -3.49 -9.98
C PRO A 256 -15.94 -2.45 -9.12
N THR A 257 -15.40 -2.86 -7.97
CA THR A 257 -14.67 -1.97 -7.05
C THR A 257 -13.17 -1.87 -7.38
N LEU A 258 -12.67 -2.70 -8.30
CA LEU A 258 -11.27 -2.72 -8.69
C LEU A 258 -10.87 -1.38 -9.32
N GLY A 259 -9.82 -0.74 -8.80
CA GLY A 259 -9.34 0.55 -9.31
C GLY A 259 -10.24 1.75 -9.01
N ILE A 260 -11.29 1.59 -8.21
CA ILE A 260 -12.19 2.69 -7.87
C ILE A 260 -11.53 3.60 -6.82
N VAL A 261 -11.53 4.91 -7.10
CA VAL A 261 -11.03 5.97 -6.23
C VAL A 261 -12.06 7.09 -6.10
N ALA A 262 -12.17 7.69 -4.92
CA ALA A 262 -12.98 8.88 -4.73
C ALA A 262 -12.27 10.11 -5.30
N GLY A 263 -12.97 10.82 -6.18
CA GLY A 263 -12.53 12.07 -6.80
C GLY A 263 -12.52 13.25 -5.85
N THR A 264 -12.37 14.45 -6.40
CA THR A 264 -12.32 15.70 -5.60
C THR A 264 -13.68 16.20 -5.17
N THR A 265 -14.72 15.88 -5.93
CA THR A 265 -16.11 16.30 -5.67
C THR A 265 -16.95 15.18 -5.03
N GLY A 266 -16.34 14.03 -4.73
CA GLY A 266 -17.00 12.87 -4.12
C GLY A 266 -17.52 11.84 -5.13
N GLU A 267 -17.33 12.10 -6.42
CA GLU A 267 -17.57 11.18 -7.52
C GLU A 267 -16.64 9.96 -7.44
N MET A 268 -17.11 8.81 -7.94
CA MET A 268 -16.31 7.59 -8.00
C MET A 268 -15.67 7.49 -9.38
N LEU A 269 -14.35 7.42 -9.42
CA LEU A 269 -13.54 7.40 -10.64
C LEU A 269 -12.83 6.06 -10.78
N GLN A 270 -12.67 5.60 -12.01
CA GLN A 270 -11.88 4.41 -12.35
C GLN A 270 -10.43 4.81 -12.61
N SER A 271 -9.48 4.16 -11.93
CA SER A 271 -8.04 4.32 -12.16
C SER A 271 -7.42 2.98 -12.55
N ASN A 272 -6.93 2.90 -13.79
CA ASN A 272 -6.25 1.71 -14.29
C ASN A 272 -4.92 1.42 -13.55
N PRO A 273 -4.05 2.41 -13.28
CA PRO A 273 -2.87 2.21 -12.43
C PRO A 273 -3.20 1.64 -11.05
N LEU A 274 -4.28 2.13 -10.42
CA LEU A 274 -4.74 1.60 -9.13
C LEU A 274 -5.27 0.17 -9.26
N ALA A 275 -6.06 -0.13 -10.30
CA ALA A 275 -6.58 -1.46 -10.57
C ALA A 275 -5.45 -2.48 -10.69
N ILE A 276 -4.45 -2.20 -11.54
CA ILE A 276 -3.31 -3.08 -11.73
C ILE A 276 -2.49 -3.24 -10.44
N THR A 277 -2.26 -2.16 -9.70
CA THR A 277 -1.57 -2.22 -8.41
C THR A 277 -2.31 -3.16 -7.45
N GLN A 278 -3.64 -3.06 -7.39
CA GLN A 278 -4.47 -3.92 -6.56
C GLN A 278 -4.41 -5.38 -7.00
N LEU A 279 -4.49 -5.64 -8.31
CA LEU A 279 -4.36 -6.99 -8.86
C LEU A 279 -2.99 -7.60 -8.60
N LEU A 280 -1.90 -6.84 -8.77
CA LEU A 280 -0.54 -7.34 -8.54
C LEU A 280 -0.31 -7.72 -7.07
N ILE A 281 -0.75 -6.88 -6.13
CA ILE A 281 -0.67 -7.21 -4.69
C ILE A 281 -1.51 -8.46 -4.39
N THR A 282 -2.72 -8.54 -4.95
CA THR A 282 -3.62 -9.68 -4.78
C THR A 282 -3.05 -10.97 -5.37
N TYR A 283 -2.40 -10.90 -6.55
CA TYR A 283 -1.64 -11.99 -7.16
C TYR A 283 -0.59 -12.53 -6.20
N HIS A 284 0.22 -11.65 -5.61
CA HIS A 284 1.26 -12.08 -4.67
C HIS A 284 0.68 -12.70 -3.41
N MET A 285 -0.40 -12.13 -2.87
CA MET A 285 -1.08 -12.70 -1.69
C MET A 285 -1.66 -14.09 -1.98
N LEU A 286 -2.25 -14.30 -3.16
CA LEU A 286 -2.78 -15.61 -3.56
C LEU A 286 -1.68 -16.63 -3.82
N LYS A 287 -0.63 -16.23 -4.54
CA LYS A 287 0.52 -17.10 -4.81
C LYS A 287 1.19 -17.57 -3.52
N ALA A 288 1.29 -16.70 -2.52
CA ALA A 288 1.81 -17.04 -1.21
C ALA A 288 1.03 -18.19 -0.53
N THR A 289 -0.28 -18.33 -0.78
CA THR A 289 -1.09 -19.43 -0.23
C THR A 289 -0.72 -20.81 -0.77
N HIS A 290 -0.06 -20.87 -1.93
CA HIS A 290 0.39 -22.12 -2.56
C HIS A 290 1.85 -22.48 -2.23
N THR A 291 2.61 -21.54 -1.69
CA THR A 291 4.05 -21.70 -1.40
C THR A 291 4.38 -21.76 0.08
N SER A 292 3.44 -21.39 0.96
CA SER A 292 3.62 -21.50 2.40
C SER A 292 3.48 -22.96 2.85
N PRO A 293 4.48 -23.52 3.57
CA PRO A 293 4.47 -24.90 4.05
C PRO A 293 3.39 -25.17 5.12
#